data_AF-A0A6L7GZN4-F1
#
_entry.id   AF-A0A6L7GZN4-F1
#
_cell.length_a   1.000
_cell.length_b   1.000
_cell.length_c   1.000
_cell.angle_alpha   90.00
_cell.angle_beta   90.00
_cell.angle_gamma   90.00
#
_symmetry.space_group_name_H-M   'P 1'
#
loop_
_entity.id
_entity.type
_entity.pdbx_description
1 polymer ?
#
loop_
_entity_poly.entity_id
_entity_poly.type
_entity_poly.pdbx_seq_one_letter_code
_entity_poly.pdbx_strand_id
1 'polypeptide(L)'
;MQDRWAGVRRELTPLRAGIGLVVTVILVVVIWQGYLTMQGRQTSEGVATAACTDALRSEIEATFDAVGGDAATGEGAQFSDVATRPVGLTDDDRAIVTGAGHSVDTIEVAWAMTGSVTIPGYRSSGAAYGPTNTFACTAAVLDDDTAVVVRRTIN
;
A
#
# COMPACT_ATOMS: atom_id res chain seq x y z
N MET A 1 16.43 -71.60 -29.73
CA MET A 1 15.28 -70.89 -29.11
C MET A 1 15.83 -69.80 -28.19
N GLN A 2 16.25 -68.67 -28.75
CA GLN A 2 16.66 -67.48 -28.02
C GLN A 2 16.63 -66.37 -29.06
N ASP A 3 15.76 -65.38 -28.85
CA ASP A 3 15.68 -64.05 -29.50
C ASP A 3 14.23 -63.61 -29.64
N ARG A 4 13.61 -63.17 -28.54
CA ARG A 4 12.28 -62.53 -28.58
C ARG A 4 12.07 -61.34 -27.64
N TRP A 5 13.13 -60.75 -27.06
CA TRP A 5 12.96 -59.66 -26.08
C TRP A 5 13.84 -58.41 -26.31
N ALA A 6 14.29 -58.16 -27.54
CA ALA A 6 15.10 -56.98 -27.88
C ALA A 6 14.29 -55.79 -28.45
N GLY A 7 13.00 -55.69 -28.15
CA GLY A 7 12.10 -54.84 -28.94
C GLY A 7 11.05 -54.03 -28.19
N VAL A 8 11.27 -53.63 -26.94
CA VAL A 8 10.33 -52.70 -26.24
C VAL A 8 11.10 -51.73 -25.35
N ARG A 9 12.00 -50.93 -25.93
CA ARG A 9 12.72 -49.91 -25.14
C ARG A 9 13.00 -48.62 -25.90
N ARG A 10 12.10 -48.19 -26.78
CA ARG A 10 12.07 -46.85 -27.36
C ARG A 10 10.61 -46.39 -27.40
N GLU A 11 10.38 -45.09 -27.26
CA GLU A 11 9.08 -44.39 -27.43
C GLU A 11 8.26 -44.01 -26.18
N LEU A 12 8.89 -43.69 -25.05
CA LEU A 12 8.22 -42.93 -23.96
C LEU A 12 8.93 -41.62 -23.58
N THR A 13 10.03 -41.29 -24.25
CA THR A 13 10.86 -40.11 -23.97
C THR A 13 10.32 -38.77 -24.49
N PRO A 14 9.67 -38.64 -25.68
CA PRO A 14 9.31 -37.31 -26.20
C PRO A 14 8.12 -36.69 -25.44
N LEU A 15 7.17 -37.51 -24.95
CA LEU A 15 6.02 -37.04 -24.17
C LEU A 15 6.44 -36.49 -22.80
N ARG A 16 7.41 -37.11 -22.13
CA ARG A 16 7.92 -36.64 -20.83
C ARG A 16 8.72 -35.34 -20.94
N ALA A 17 9.47 -35.17 -22.03
CA ALA A 17 10.18 -33.93 -22.32
C ALA A 17 9.21 -32.77 -22.62
N GLY A 18 8.13 -33.03 -23.37
CA GLY A 18 7.06 -32.05 -23.63
C GLY A 18 6.31 -31.63 -22.36
N ILE A 19 5.96 -32.59 -21.49
CA ILE A 19 5.31 -32.31 -20.20
C ILE A 19 6.23 -31.48 -19.29
N GLY A 20 7.52 -31.81 -19.22
CA GLY A 20 8.50 -31.04 -18.43
C GLY A 20 8.57 -29.58 -18.86
N LEU A 21 8.63 -29.32 -20.17
CA LEU A 21 8.68 -27.96 -20.71
C LEU A 21 7.40 -27.18 -20.40
N VAL A 22 6.23 -27.80 -20.55
CA VAL A 22 4.94 -27.17 -20.21
C VAL A 22 4.88 -26.80 -18.73
N VAL A 23 5.31 -27.70 -17.83
CA VAL A 23 5.33 -27.42 -16.38
C VAL A 23 6.29 -26.26 -16.07
N THR A 24 7.48 -26.22 -16.68
CA THR A 24 8.43 -25.12 -16.47
C THR A 24 7.85 -23.78 -16.96
N VAL A 25 7.22 -23.74 -18.13
CA VAL A 25 6.58 -22.53 -18.66
C VAL A 25 5.47 -22.06 -17.72
N ILE A 26 4.61 -22.96 -17.26
CA ILE A 26 3.53 -22.62 -16.30
C ILE A 26 4.13 -22.04 -15.02
N LEU A 27 5.17 -22.67 -14.45
CA LEU A 27 5.83 -22.15 -13.24
C LEU A 27 6.43 -20.77 -13.45
N VAL A 28 7.09 -20.52 -14.58
CA VAL A 28 7.64 -19.19 -14.91
C VAL A 28 6.53 -18.16 -14.99
N VAL A 29 5.41 -18.47 -15.65
CA VAL A 29 4.26 -17.56 -15.74
C VAL A 29 3.67 -17.28 -14.37
N VAL A 30 3.46 -18.30 -13.53
CA VAL A 30 2.92 -18.12 -12.16
C VAL A 30 3.86 -17.28 -11.29
N ILE A 31 5.17 -17.56 -11.34
CA ILE A 31 6.17 -16.79 -10.57
C ILE A 31 6.20 -15.34 -11.06
N TRP A 32 6.17 -15.11 -12.36
CA TRP A 32 6.17 -13.79 -12.95
C TRP A 32 4.90 -13.00 -12.58
N GLN A 33 3.72 -13.61 -12.67
CA GLN A 33 2.47 -13.01 -12.23
C GLN A 33 2.48 -12.68 -10.73
N GLY A 34 3.02 -13.57 -9.91
CA GLY A 34 3.19 -13.33 -8.48
C GLY A 34 4.12 -12.13 -8.20
N TYR A 35 5.22 -12.02 -8.94
CA TYR A 35 6.16 -10.90 -8.83
C TYR A 35 5.50 -9.55 -9.19
N LEU A 36 4.81 -9.47 -10.33
CA LEU A 36 4.12 -8.26 -10.75
C LEU A 36 3.05 -7.81 -9.74
N THR A 37 2.27 -8.77 -9.21
CA THR A 37 1.23 -8.49 -8.21
C THR A 37 1.82 -7.93 -6.91
N MET A 38 2.94 -8.49 -6.45
CA MET A 38 3.63 -8.01 -5.26
C MET A 38 4.21 -6.61 -5.46
N GLN A 39 4.77 -6.33 -6.65
CA GLN A 39 5.33 -5.03 -6.97
C GLN A 39 4.25 -3.93 -7.03
N GLY A 40 3.13 -4.18 -7.71
CA GLY A 40 2.01 -3.23 -7.75
C GLY A 40 1.41 -2.94 -6.35
N ARG A 41 1.35 -3.97 -5.50
CA ARG A 41 0.94 -3.80 -4.10
C ARG A 41 1.91 -2.90 -3.32
N GLN A 42 3.23 -3.11 -3.45
CA GLN A 42 4.22 -2.28 -2.76
C GLN A 42 4.20 -0.83 -3.26
N THR A 43 4.02 -0.62 -4.57
CA THR A 43 3.89 0.72 -5.14
C THR A 43 2.67 1.44 -4.59
N SER A 44 1.47 0.85 -4.70
CA SER A 44 0.23 1.46 -4.20
C SER A 44 0.27 1.72 -2.69
N GLU A 45 0.81 0.79 -1.90
CA GLU A 45 1.00 0.98 -0.46
C GLU A 45 1.94 2.16 -0.16
N GLY A 46 3.02 2.30 -0.92
CA GLY A 46 3.96 3.42 -0.81
C GLY A 46 3.34 4.77 -1.17
N VAL A 47 2.57 4.83 -2.26
CA VAL A 47 1.82 6.02 -2.69
C VAL A 47 0.82 6.44 -1.61
N ALA A 48 0.03 5.50 -1.10
CA ALA A 48 -0.93 5.77 -0.03
C ALA A 48 -0.25 6.27 1.25
N THR A 49 0.88 5.64 1.62
CA THR A 49 1.67 6.02 2.80
C THR A 49 2.20 7.44 2.69
N ALA A 50 2.78 7.79 1.53
CA ALA A 50 3.28 9.15 1.29
C ALA A 50 2.14 10.17 1.43
N ALA A 51 1.03 9.97 0.71
CA ALA A 51 -0.13 10.87 0.74
C ALA A 51 -0.69 11.05 2.17
N CYS A 52 -0.79 9.96 2.94
CA CYS A 52 -1.23 10.03 4.33
C CYS A 52 -0.25 10.77 5.23
N THR A 53 1.06 10.50 5.14
CA THR A 53 2.03 11.21 5.96
C THR A 53 2.06 12.70 5.65
N ASP A 54 1.97 13.10 4.38
CA ASP A 54 1.96 14.50 3.97
C ASP A 54 0.69 15.21 4.43
N ALA A 55 -0.46 14.54 4.30
CA ALA A 55 -1.73 15.02 4.80
C ALA A 55 -1.72 15.22 6.33
N LEU A 56 -1.07 14.32 7.08
CA LEU A 56 -0.93 14.44 8.54
C LEU A 56 0.06 15.54 8.94
N ARG A 57 1.18 15.68 8.23
CA ARG A 57 2.14 16.78 8.46
C ARG A 57 1.49 18.14 8.26
N SER A 58 0.72 18.29 7.18
CA SER A 58 -0.03 19.52 6.90
C SER A 58 -1.08 19.84 7.97
N GLU A 59 -1.76 18.82 8.52
CA GLU A 59 -2.71 19.00 9.63
C GLU A 59 -2.02 19.43 10.92
N ILE A 60 -0.87 18.82 11.22
CA ILE A 60 -0.02 19.21 12.36
C ILE A 60 0.38 20.68 12.22
N GLU A 61 0.95 21.07 11.08
CA GLU A 61 1.38 22.45 10.81
C GLU A 61 0.23 23.45 10.96
N ALA A 62 -0.91 23.19 10.31
CA ALA A 62 -2.08 24.06 10.42
C ALA A 62 -2.60 24.21 11.86
N THR A 63 -2.52 23.14 12.65
CA THR A 63 -2.94 23.15 14.06
C THR A 63 -2.00 24.02 14.91
N PHE A 64 -0.70 23.93 14.70
CA PHE A 64 0.27 24.73 15.45
C PHE A 64 0.25 26.22 15.03
N ASP A 65 0.08 26.50 13.74
CA ASP A 65 -0.13 27.86 13.23
C ASP A 65 -1.36 28.52 13.86
N ALA A 66 -2.46 27.80 13.99
CA ALA A 66 -3.70 28.30 14.58
C ALA A 66 -3.57 28.63 16.08
N VAL A 67 -2.71 27.91 16.82
CA VAL A 67 -2.51 28.10 18.27
C VAL A 67 -1.48 29.22 18.57
N GLY A 68 -0.81 29.76 17.54
CA GLY A 68 0.03 30.96 17.65
C GLY A 68 1.30 30.75 18.49
N GLY A 69 1.79 29.50 18.58
CA GLY A 69 3.07 29.20 19.21
C GLY A 69 4.21 29.17 18.20
N ASP A 70 5.44 29.53 18.62
CA ASP A 70 6.69 29.30 17.86
C ASP A 70 7.04 27.79 17.73
N ALA A 71 6.05 26.92 17.51
CA ALA A 71 6.08 25.54 17.97
C ALA A 71 5.83 24.54 16.84
N ALA A 72 6.79 23.64 16.65
CA ALA A 72 6.72 22.41 15.86
C ALA A 72 6.27 22.54 14.39
N THR A 73 7.21 22.37 13.46
CA THR A 73 6.92 22.22 12.02
C THR A 73 6.38 20.82 11.73
N GLY A 74 5.30 20.71 10.94
CA GLY A 74 4.80 19.42 10.43
C GLY A 74 5.89 18.60 9.74
N GLU A 75 6.85 19.25 9.08
CA GLU A 75 8.04 18.61 8.48
C GLU A 75 8.91 17.84 9.49
N GLY A 76 8.91 18.24 10.76
CA GLY A 76 9.67 17.58 11.82
C GLY A 76 8.98 16.34 12.37
N ALA A 77 7.72 16.09 12.02
CA ALA A 77 6.95 14.97 12.56
C ALA A 77 7.57 13.62 12.15
N GLN A 78 7.82 12.79 13.16
CA GLN A 78 8.43 11.47 13.00
C GLN A 78 7.34 10.41 13.13
N PHE A 79 7.07 9.71 12.04
CA PHE A 79 6.11 8.61 12.01
C PHE A 79 6.82 7.29 12.30
N SER A 80 6.30 6.51 13.25
CA SER A 80 6.82 5.20 13.63
C SER A 80 5.70 4.18 13.75
N ASP A 81 6.07 2.89 13.78
CA ASP A 81 5.15 1.77 13.98
C ASP A 81 3.99 1.77 12.98
N VAL A 82 4.27 2.20 11.75
CA VAL A 82 3.27 2.33 10.69
C VAL A 82 2.85 0.94 10.23
N ALA A 83 1.63 0.57 10.59
CA ALA A 83 0.96 -0.63 10.09
C ALA A 83 0.02 -0.24 8.95
N THR A 84 0.16 -0.92 7.83
CA THR A 84 -0.64 -0.74 6.62
C THR A 84 -1.52 -1.96 6.36
N ARG A 85 -2.74 -1.75 5.88
CA ARG A 85 -3.60 -2.84 5.41
C ARG A 85 -4.58 -2.36 4.34
N PRO A 86 -4.91 -3.20 3.34
CA PRO A 86 -5.95 -2.87 2.38
C PRO A 86 -7.31 -2.85 3.08
N VAL A 87 -8.18 -1.93 2.67
CA VAL A 87 -9.54 -1.78 3.21
C VAL A 87 -10.53 -1.47 2.08
N GLY A 88 -11.81 -1.72 2.35
CA GLY A 88 -12.89 -1.20 1.51
C GLY A 88 -13.21 0.25 1.89
N LEU A 89 -13.60 1.04 0.89
CA LEU A 89 -14.10 2.41 1.10
C LEU A 89 -15.59 2.40 1.43
N THR A 90 -16.00 3.25 2.37
CA THR A 90 -17.42 3.54 2.62
C THR A 90 -17.98 4.44 1.52
N ASP A 91 -19.31 4.63 1.50
CA ASP A 91 -19.95 5.55 0.54
C ASP A 91 -19.49 7.00 0.77
N ASP A 92 -19.27 7.40 2.02
CA ASP A 92 -18.73 8.72 2.36
C ASP A 92 -17.30 8.89 1.81
N ASP A 93 -16.45 7.87 1.94
CA ASP A 93 -15.09 7.91 1.42
C ASP A 93 -15.08 8.04 -0.12
N ARG A 94 -16.00 7.34 -0.80
CA ARG A 94 -16.19 7.43 -2.26
C ARG A 94 -16.70 8.81 -2.68
N ALA A 95 -17.55 9.43 -1.87
CA ALA A 95 -18.02 10.79 -2.11
C ALA A 95 -16.86 11.80 -2.02
N ILE A 96 -15.88 11.58 -1.15
CA ILE A 96 -14.67 12.42 -1.07
C ILE A 96 -13.82 12.29 -2.34
N VAL A 97 -13.62 11.08 -2.84
CA VAL A 97 -12.91 10.85 -4.12
C VAL A 97 -13.61 11.57 -5.27
N THR A 98 -14.94 11.46 -5.33
CA THR A 98 -15.77 12.15 -6.34
C THR A 98 -15.69 13.67 -6.19
N GLY A 99 -15.73 14.18 -4.95
CA GLY A 99 -15.59 15.59 -4.64
C GLY A 99 -14.22 16.17 -5.00
N ALA A 100 -13.18 15.34 -4.99
CA ALA A 100 -11.84 15.69 -5.49
C ALA A 100 -11.72 15.68 -7.03
N GLY A 101 -12.81 15.35 -7.75
CA GLY A 101 -12.85 15.37 -9.21
C GLY A 101 -12.46 14.05 -9.87
N HIS A 102 -12.32 12.97 -9.10
CA HIS A 102 -11.96 11.65 -9.61
C HIS A 102 -13.19 10.73 -9.69
N SER A 103 -13.17 9.74 -10.59
CA SER A 103 -14.23 8.73 -10.63
C SER A 103 -14.00 7.68 -9.54
N VAL A 104 -15.07 7.09 -9.02
CA VAL A 104 -14.96 5.94 -8.12
C VAL A 104 -14.46 4.68 -8.83
N ASP A 105 -14.60 4.63 -10.16
CA ASP A 105 -14.16 3.49 -10.98
C ASP A 105 -12.65 3.47 -11.21
N THR A 106 -11.97 4.60 -11.00
CA THR A 106 -10.51 4.69 -11.11
C THR A 106 -9.81 4.28 -9.82
N ILE A 107 -10.56 3.90 -8.76
CA ILE A 107 -9.98 3.47 -7.49
C ILE A 107 -9.46 2.03 -7.63
N GLU A 108 -8.15 1.85 -7.60
CA GLU A 108 -7.51 0.54 -7.67
C GLU A 108 -7.58 -0.18 -6.31
N VAL A 109 -7.18 0.51 -5.24
CA VAL A 109 -7.11 -0.05 -3.90
C VAL A 109 -7.13 1.07 -2.86
N ALA A 110 -7.72 0.81 -1.70
CA ALA A 110 -7.60 1.71 -0.55
C ALA A 110 -6.77 1.08 0.56
N TRP A 111 -5.95 1.90 1.20
CA TRP A 111 -5.06 1.51 2.27
C TRP A 111 -5.39 2.27 3.53
N ALA A 112 -5.58 1.54 4.63
CA ALA A 112 -5.62 2.10 5.96
C ALA A 112 -4.23 1.98 6.60
N MET A 113 -3.82 3.07 7.24
CA MET A 113 -2.56 3.22 7.96
C MET A 113 -2.86 3.61 9.39
N THR A 114 -2.15 2.99 10.32
CA THR A 114 -2.17 3.38 11.73
C THR A 114 -0.76 3.35 12.28
N GLY A 115 -0.44 4.23 13.21
CA GLY A 115 0.86 4.22 13.85
C GLY A 115 0.98 5.32 14.90
N SER A 116 2.22 5.64 15.24
CA SER A 116 2.55 6.71 16.17
C SER A 116 3.22 7.85 15.41
N VAL A 117 2.99 9.08 15.86
CA VAL A 117 3.65 10.28 15.37
C VAL A 117 4.22 11.06 16.56
N THR A 118 5.52 11.34 16.51
CA THR A 118 6.21 12.19 17.47
C THR A 118 6.42 13.56 16.85
N ILE A 119 6.04 14.61 17.59
CA ILE A 119 6.08 15.99 17.11
C ILE A 119 7.19 16.74 17.88
N PRO A 120 8.37 16.95 17.28
CA PRO A 120 9.47 17.63 17.95
C PRO A 120 9.15 19.12 18.13
N GLY A 121 9.59 19.68 19.27
CA GLY A 121 9.38 21.10 19.57
C GLY A 121 8.05 21.42 20.27
N TYR A 122 7.28 20.41 20.68
CA TYR A 122 6.08 20.57 21.50
C TYR A 122 6.36 21.42 22.75
N ARG A 123 5.64 22.54 22.91
CA ARG A 123 5.58 23.32 24.15
C ARG A 123 4.16 23.28 24.70
N SER A 124 4.05 22.75 25.92
CA SER A 124 2.85 22.19 26.52
C SER A 124 1.75 23.17 26.98
N SER A 125 1.73 24.41 26.51
CA SER A 125 0.83 25.42 27.10
C SER A 125 -0.52 25.64 26.39
N GLY A 126 -0.87 24.83 25.38
CA GLY A 126 -2.20 24.93 24.76
C GLY A 126 -2.45 24.15 23.45
N ALA A 127 -1.54 23.27 23.04
CA ALA A 127 -1.68 22.54 21.78
C ALA A 127 -2.63 21.34 21.90
N ALA A 128 -3.35 21.04 20.81
CA ALA A 128 -4.31 19.94 20.72
C ALA A 128 -3.67 18.54 20.75
N TYR A 129 -2.36 18.45 20.51
CA TYR A 129 -1.60 17.20 20.40
C TYR A 129 -0.56 17.07 21.50
N GLY A 130 -0.33 15.85 22.00
CA GLY A 130 0.79 15.54 22.88
C GLY A 130 2.14 15.47 22.15
N PRO A 131 3.24 15.20 22.87
CA PRO A 131 4.57 15.01 22.25
C PRO A 131 4.63 13.75 21.36
N THR A 132 3.85 12.73 21.71
CA THR A 132 3.64 11.51 20.92
C THR A 132 2.14 11.27 20.84
N ASN A 133 1.64 11.07 19.61
CA ASN A 133 0.24 10.86 19.31
C ASN A 133 0.09 9.59 18.48
N THR A 134 -1.11 9.05 18.47
CA THR A 134 -1.47 7.98 17.54
C THR A 134 -2.16 8.58 16.33
N PHE A 135 -1.97 8.00 15.16
CA PHE A 135 -2.68 8.43 13.96
C PHE A 135 -3.40 7.26 13.30
N ALA A 136 -4.49 7.60 12.63
CA ALA A 136 -5.18 6.73 11.69
C ALA A 136 -5.43 7.50 10.41
N CYS A 137 -5.07 6.92 9.27
CA CYS A 137 -5.28 7.53 7.96
C CYS A 137 -5.76 6.48 6.96
N THR A 138 -6.57 6.89 6.00
CA THR A 138 -7.02 6.03 4.89
C THR A 138 -6.88 6.82 3.61
N ALA A 139 -6.21 6.23 2.62
CA ALA A 139 -6.04 6.81 1.30
C ALA A 139 -6.51 5.82 0.23
N ALA A 140 -7.23 6.34 -0.76
CA ALA A 140 -7.62 5.63 -1.97
C ALA A 140 -6.56 5.88 -3.03
N VAL A 141 -5.94 4.82 -3.55
CA VAL A 141 -5.00 4.87 -4.67
C VAL A 141 -5.77 4.67 -5.95
N LEU A 142 -5.54 5.55 -6.91
CA LEU A 142 -6.16 5.54 -8.23
C LEU A 142 -5.26 4.82 -9.24
N ASP A 143 -5.83 4.45 -10.38
CA ASP A 143 -5.17 3.75 -11.49
C ASP A 143 -4.01 4.52 -12.15
N ASP A 144 -3.88 5.82 -11.88
CA ASP A 144 -2.80 6.70 -12.32
C ASP A 144 -1.70 6.90 -11.25
N ASP A 145 -1.64 6.03 -10.24
CA ASP A 145 -0.73 6.09 -9.09
C ASP A 145 -0.89 7.36 -8.25
N THR A 146 -2.01 8.08 -8.35
CA THR A 146 -2.36 9.16 -7.43
C THR A 146 -3.10 8.63 -6.21
N ALA A 147 -3.02 9.34 -5.07
CA ALA A 147 -3.76 8.97 -3.88
C ALA A 147 -4.59 10.13 -3.33
N VAL A 148 -5.83 9.81 -2.95
CA VAL A 148 -6.76 10.72 -2.29
C VAL A 148 -6.92 10.28 -0.83
N VAL A 149 -6.56 11.14 0.11
CA VAL A 149 -6.78 10.90 1.54
C VAL A 149 -8.26 11.13 1.85
N VAL A 150 -8.95 10.04 2.20
CA VAL A 150 -10.40 10.06 2.47
C VAL A 150 -10.72 10.17 3.96
N ARG A 151 -9.79 9.73 4.82
CA ARG A 151 -9.96 9.82 6.27
C ARG A 151 -8.61 10.04 6.92
N ARG A 152 -8.54 10.93 7.90
CA ARG A 152 -7.36 11.11 8.75
C ARG A 152 -7.77 11.58 10.14
N THR A 153 -7.04 11.15 11.15
CA THR A 153 -7.23 11.54 12.54
C THR A 153 -5.92 11.39 13.30
N ILE A 154 -5.62 12.34 14.17
CA ILE A 154 -4.52 12.31 15.14
C ILE A 154 -5.15 12.39 16.54
N ASN A 155 -4.75 11.47 17.44
CA ASN A 155 -5.23 11.41 18.83
C ASN A 155 -4.07 11.38 19.82
#